data_AF-A0A9E3KMG3-F1
#
_entry.id   AF-A0A9E3KMG3-F1
#
_cell.length_a   1.000
_cell.length_b   1.000
_cell.length_c   1.000
_cell.angle_alpha   90.00
_cell.angle_beta   90.00
_cell.angle_gamma   90.00
#
_symmetry.space_group_name_H-M   'P 1'
#
loop_
_entity.id
_entity.type
_entity.pdbx_description
1 polymer ?
#
loop_
_entity_poly.entity_id
_entity_poly.type
_entity_poly.pdbx_seq_one_letter_code
_entity_poly.pdbx_strand_id
1 'polypeptide(L)'
;MEDRKKKLKDRFAKWRLLSIDELGKVVNLLIGLSIATLGYQINFLVDESYSYRGQKFLFILSLTLIFGAIVLGLITSFNRLIDFRWTSQLLKMKMNEESNDDIKEFKARIDKVGERTWYLFSFQIATFGVGIIVLTAFFFHRYILC
;
A
#
# COMPACT_ATOMS: atom_id res chain seq x y z
N MET A 1 18.21 26.93 24.84
CA MET A 1 16.93 26.49 24.21
C MET A 1 17.14 25.84 22.84
N GLU A 2 18.20 26.20 22.12
CA GLU A 2 18.55 25.69 20.78
C GLU A 2 18.79 24.18 20.71
N ASP A 3 19.55 23.62 21.66
CA ASP A 3 19.87 22.19 21.72
C ASP A 3 18.63 21.29 21.88
N ARG A 4 17.61 21.77 22.60
CA ARG A 4 16.34 21.04 22.74
C ARG A 4 15.60 20.96 21.41
N LYS A 5 15.56 22.06 20.65
CA LYS A 5 14.93 22.10 19.31
C LYS A 5 15.67 21.18 18.32
N LYS A 6 17.00 21.14 18.36
CA LYS A 6 17.82 20.26 17.51
C LYS A 6 17.56 18.78 17.83
N LYS A 7 17.60 18.39 19.11
CA LYS A 7 17.30 17.02 19.56
C LYS A 7 15.88 16.56 19.18
N LEU A 8 14.89 17.45 19.28
CA LEU A 8 13.52 17.12 18.88
C LEU A 8 13.42 16.87 17.37
N LYS A 9 14.01 17.75 16.55
CA LYS A 9 14.02 17.59 15.07
C LYS A 9 14.64 16.25 14.65
N ASP A 10 15.77 15.86 15.26
CA ASP A 10 16.42 14.58 14.99
C ASP A 10 15.55 13.38 15.40
N ARG A 11 14.90 13.45 16.56
CA ARG A 11 13.95 12.40 16.97
C ARG A 11 12.80 12.30 15.98
N PHE A 12 12.19 13.41 15.59
CA PHE A 12 11.11 13.41 14.60
C PHE A 12 11.55 12.83 13.25
N ALA A 13 12.74 13.15 12.79
CA ALA A 13 13.28 12.58 11.56
C ALA A 13 13.48 11.05 11.66
N LYS A 14 14.02 10.57 12.79
CA LYS A 14 14.16 9.13 13.05
C LYS A 14 12.81 8.42 13.12
N TRP A 15 11.84 8.99 13.82
CA TRP A 15 10.47 8.44 13.89
C TRP A 15 9.82 8.38 12.51
N ARG A 16 9.97 9.43 11.69
CA ARG A 16 9.47 9.45 10.30
C ARG A 16 10.08 8.31 9.49
N LEU A 17 11.39 8.10 9.56
CA LEU A 17 12.06 7.00 8.86
C LEU A 17 11.56 5.63 9.33
N LEU A 18 11.37 5.44 10.64
CA LEU A 18 10.82 4.18 11.17
C LEU A 18 9.39 3.92 10.69
N SER A 19 8.53 4.93 10.68
CA SER A 19 7.17 4.81 10.12
C SER A 19 7.19 4.50 8.62
N ILE A 20 8.16 5.06 7.88
CA ILE A 20 8.42 4.75 6.46
C ILE A 20 9.05 3.36 6.28
N ASP A 21 9.56 2.71 7.31
CA ASP A 21 9.95 1.30 7.20
C ASP A 21 8.74 0.38 7.47
N GLU A 22 8.05 0.60 8.60
CA GLU A 22 6.92 -0.23 9.05
C GLU A 22 5.77 -0.30 8.04
N LEU A 23 5.32 0.84 7.51
CA LEU A 23 4.24 0.84 6.51
C LEU A 23 4.66 0.11 5.21
N GLY A 24 5.96 -0.11 4.95
CA GLY A 24 6.47 -0.84 3.78
C GLY A 24 6.36 -2.34 3.99
N LYS A 25 6.66 -2.79 5.21
CA LYS A 25 6.38 -4.16 5.64
C LYS A 25 4.90 -4.47 5.51
N VAL A 26 4.03 -3.55 5.93
CA VAL A 26 2.57 -3.70 5.83
C VAL A 26 2.11 -3.77 4.37
N VAL A 27 2.59 -2.89 3.49
CA VAL A 27 2.27 -2.93 2.04
C VAL A 27 2.68 -4.27 1.42
N ASN A 28 3.89 -4.74 1.69
CA ASN A 28 4.38 -6.01 1.16
C ASN A 28 3.58 -7.21 1.69
N LEU A 29 3.20 -7.18 2.97
CA LEU A 29 2.32 -8.19 3.56
C LEU A 29 0.95 -8.23 2.86
N LEU A 30 0.35 -7.06 2.62
CA LEU A 30 -0.93 -6.96 1.90
C LEU A 30 -0.83 -7.46 0.46
N ILE A 31 0.27 -7.17 -0.24
CA ILE A 31 0.52 -7.72 -1.58
C ILE A 31 0.60 -9.25 -1.52
N GLY A 32 1.36 -9.80 -0.57
CA GLY A 32 1.47 -11.25 -0.39
C GLY A 32 0.12 -11.93 -0.12
N LEU A 33 -0.68 -11.36 0.79
CA LEU A 33 -2.05 -11.83 1.07
C LEU A 33 -2.96 -11.74 -0.16
N SER A 34 -2.86 -10.66 -0.93
CA SER A 34 -3.63 -10.47 -2.15
C SER A 34 -3.26 -11.52 -3.21
N ILE A 35 -1.97 -11.79 -3.40
CA ILE A 35 -1.49 -12.83 -4.32
C ILE A 35 -1.95 -14.22 -3.89
N ALA A 36 -1.87 -14.54 -2.59
CA ALA A 36 -2.35 -15.81 -2.06
C ALA A 36 -3.87 -15.99 -2.30
N THR A 37 -4.65 -14.94 -2.06
CA THR A 37 -6.10 -14.93 -2.31
C THR A 37 -6.41 -15.10 -3.79
N LEU A 38 -5.67 -14.43 -4.67
CA LEU A 38 -5.82 -14.56 -6.11
C LEU A 38 -5.46 -15.96 -6.59
N GLY A 39 -4.36 -16.54 -6.10
CA GLY A 39 -3.98 -17.92 -6.40
C GLY A 39 -5.04 -18.93 -5.96
N TYR A 40 -5.64 -18.72 -4.79
CA TYR A 40 -6.79 -19.50 -4.34
C TYR A 40 -7.96 -19.39 -5.32
N GLN A 41 -8.36 -18.17 -5.72
CA GLN A 41 -9.44 -17.96 -6.69
C GLN A 41 -9.16 -18.62 -8.06
N ILE A 42 -7.91 -18.57 -8.54
CA ILE A 42 -7.53 -19.22 -9.80
C ILE A 42 -7.72 -20.75 -9.73
N ASN A 43 -7.41 -21.39 -8.61
CA ASN A 43 -7.62 -22.83 -8.47
C ASN A 43 -9.09 -23.22 -8.66
N PHE A 44 -10.05 -22.40 -8.22
CA PHE A 44 -11.48 -22.64 -8.47
C PHE A 44 -11.89 -22.40 -9.92
N LEU A 45 -11.20 -21.52 -10.65
CA LEU A 45 -11.44 -21.30 -12.08
C LEU A 45 -10.99 -22.49 -12.93
N VAL A 46 -9.93 -23.18 -12.52
CA VAL A 46 -9.39 -24.34 -13.22
C VAL A 46 -10.25 -25.59 -13.00
N ASP A 47 -10.97 -25.66 -11.87
CA ASP A 47 -11.83 -26.79 -11.54
C ASP A 47 -13.15 -26.73 -12.35
N GLU A 48 -13.25 -27.52 -13.42
CA GLU A 48 -14.39 -27.53 -14.38
C GLU A 48 -15.73 -27.98 -13.76
N SER A 49 -15.71 -28.51 -12.54
CA SER A 49 -16.90 -28.96 -11.81
C SER A 49 -17.81 -27.82 -11.33
N TYR A 50 -17.37 -26.56 -11.43
CA TYR A 50 -18.11 -25.40 -10.91
C TYR A 50 -19.03 -24.77 -11.97
N SER A 51 -20.34 -25.05 -11.88
CA SER A 51 -21.35 -24.40 -12.72
C SER A 51 -21.77 -23.03 -12.15
N TYR A 52 -21.20 -21.96 -12.70
CA TYR A 52 -21.35 -20.59 -12.16
C TYR A 52 -22.67 -19.84 -12.53
N ARG A 53 -23.74 -20.52 -12.96
CA ARG A 53 -24.86 -19.91 -13.74
C ARG A 53 -25.53 -18.64 -13.16
N GLY A 54 -25.49 -18.37 -11.85
CA GLY A 54 -26.04 -17.15 -11.24
C GLY A 54 -25.04 -16.21 -10.54
N GLN A 55 -23.81 -16.66 -10.29
CA GLN A 55 -22.87 -15.98 -9.37
C GLN A 55 -21.53 -15.63 -10.02
N LYS A 56 -21.37 -15.82 -11.35
CA LYS A 56 -20.18 -15.39 -12.13
C LYS A 56 -19.80 -13.94 -11.83
N PHE A 57 -20.80 -13.06 -11.73
CA PHE A 57 -20.57 -11.63 -11.55
C PHE A 57 -19.86 -11.31 -10.23
N LEU A 58 -20.31 -11.87 -9.10
CA LEU A 58 -19.69 -11.64 -7.79
C LEU A 58 -18.26 -12.18 -7.74
N PHE A 59 -18.04 -13.34 -8.34
CA PHE A 59 -16.72 -13.95 -8.40
C PHE A 59 -15.73 -13.15 -9.26
N ILE A 60 -16.14 -12.75 -10.47
CA ILE A 60 -15.33 -11.90 -11.36
C ILE A 60 -15.07 -10.54 -10.70
N LEU A 61 -16.08 -9.95 -10.05
CA LEU A 61 -15.95 -8.69 -9.34
C LEU A 61 -14.90 -8.80 -8.22
N SER A 62 -14.96 -9.83 -7.38
CA SER A 62 -13.95 -10.07 -6.35
C SER A 62 -12.55 -10.24 -6.95
N LEU A 63 -12.43 -11.01 -8.04
CA LEU A 63 -11.14 -11.24 -8.72
C LEU A 63 -10.54 -9.94 -9.26
N THR A 64 -11.35 -9.10 -9.91
CA THR A 64 -10.89 -7.78 -10.41
C THR A 64 -10.50 -6.83 -9.28
N LEU A 65 -11.22 -6.85 -8.15
CA LEU A 65 -10.87 -6.06 -6.97
C LEU A 65 -9.55 -6.52 -6.33
N ILE A 66 -9.37 -7.82 -6.10
CA ILE A 66 -8.13 -8.38 -5.56
C ILE A 66 -6.95 -8.07 -6.50
N PHE A 67 -7.14 -8.23 -7.81
CA PHE A 67 -6.11 -7.88 -8.79
C PHE A 67 -5.78 -6.38 -8.77
N GLY A 68 -6.79 -5.52 -8.70
CA GLY A 68 -6.61 -4.08 -8.53
C GLY A 68 -5.83 -3.72 -7.26
N ALA A 69 -6.09 -4.42 -6.15
CA ALA A 69 -5.35 -4.23 -4.89
C ALA A 69 -3.87 -4.61 -5.03
N ILE A 70 -3.52 -5.63 -5.82
CA ILE A 70 -2.11 -5.98 -6.13
C ILE A 70 -1.45 -4.85 -6.91
N VAL A 71 -2.09 -4.35 -7.98
CA VAL A 71 -1.55 -3.26 -8.80
C VAL A 71 -1.34 -1.99 -7.97
N LEU A 72 -2.33 -1.60 -7.15
CA LEU A 72 -2.22 -0.47 -6.24
C LEU A 72 -1.10 -0.69 -5.20
N GLY A 73 -0.96 -1.90 -4.68
CA GLY A 73 0.12 -2.26 -3.77
C GLY A 73 1.50 -2.09 -4.41
N LEU A 74 1.68 -2.56 -5.65
CA LEU A 74 2.92 -2.38 -6.40
C LEU A 74 3.23 -0.89 -6.61
N ILE A 75 2.25 -0.10 -7.07
CA ILE A 75 2.42 1.35 -7.25
C ILE A 75 2.80 2.03 -5.92
N THR A 76 2.15 1.65 -4.82
CA THR A 76 2.45 2.16 -3.47
C THR A 76 3.87 1.79 -3.04
N SER A 77 4.31 0.57 -3.32
CA SER A 77 5.67 0.10 -3.02
C SER A 77 6.73 0.86 -3.83
N PHE A 78 6.49 1.10 -5.12
CA PHE A 78 7.36 1.95 -5.96
C PHE A 78 7.43 3.39 -5.46
N ASN A 79 6.29 4.01 -5.16
CA ASN A 79 6.25 5.37 -4.60
C ASN A 79 7.00 5.47 -3.28
N ARG A 80 6.94 4.43 -2.45
CA ARG A 80 7.68 4.35 -1.20
C ARG A 80 9.20 4.28 -1.41
N LEU A 81 9.66 3.52 -2.40
CA LEU A 81 11.08 3.45 -2.74
C LEU A 81 11.62 4.84 -3.16
N ILE A 82 10.80 5.60 -3.89
CA ILE A 82 11.11 6.98 -4.28
C ILE A 82 11.16 7.89 -3.04
N ASP A 83 10.18 7.79 -2.14
CA ASP A 83 10.13 8.58 -0.90
C ASP A 83 11.35 8.34 0.01
N PHE A 84 11.80 7.09 0.11
CA PHE A 84 13.03 6.74 0.84
C PHE A 84 14.27 7.37 0.19
N ARG A 85 14.39 7.26 -1.14
CA ARG A 85 15.51 7.87 -1.89
C ARG A 85 15.55 9.38 -1.68
N TRP A 86 14.42 10.07 -1.83
CA TRP A 86 14.39 11.52 -1.66
C TRP A 86 14.63 11.95 -0.22
N THR A 87 14.09 11.22 0.77
CA THR A 87 14.39 11.52 2.18
C THR A 87 15.88 11.36 2.49
N SER A 88 16.54 10.35 1.92
CA SER A 88 17.99 10.18 2.06
C SER A 88 18.78 11.31 1.39
N GLN A 89 18.31 11.81 0.24
CA GLN A 89 18.91 12.95 -0.45
C GLN A 89 18.75 14.25 0.35
N LEU A 90 17.57 14.48 0.95
CA LEU A 90 17.33 15.63 1.83
C LEU A 90 18.28 15.64 3.03
N LEU A 91 18.59 14.46 3.59
CA LEU A 91 19.58 14.35 4.67
C LEU A 91 20.99 14.68 4.19
N LYS A 92 21.38 14.23 2.98
CA LYS A 92 22.67 14.57 2.39
C LYS A 92 22.80 16.07 2.12
N MET A 93 21.77 16.71 1.57
CA MET A 93 21.74 18.17 1.34
C MET A 93 21.93 18.95 2.65
N LYS A 94 21.28 18.49 3.74
CA LYS A 94 21.48 19.08 5.08
C LYS A 94 22.88 18.89 5.64
N MET A 95 23.56 17.78 5.31
CA MET A 95 24.94 17.53 5.75
C MET A 95 25.96 18.34 4.95
N ASN A 96 25.66 18.65 3.69
CA ASN A 96 26.52 19.44 2.81
C ASN A 96 26.32 20.97 2.98
N GLU A 97 25.57 21.41 3.98
CA GLU A 97 25.26 22.83 4.25
C GLU A 97 24.68 23.58 3.03
N GLU A 98 23.88 22.88 2.21
CA GLU A 98 23.15 23.53 1.12
C GLU A 98 22.19 24.63 1.62
N SER A 99 21.83 25.55 0.73
CA SER A 99 20.95 26.68 1.05
C SER A 99 19.66 26.21 1.73
N ASN A 100 19.26 26.93 2.79
CA ASN A 100 18.01 26.64 3.50
C ASN A 100 16.78 26.72 2.59
N ASP A 101 16.83 27.50 1.51
CA ASP A 101 15.71 27.62 0.57
C ASP A 101 15.60 26.40 -0.35
N ASP A 102 16.73 25.85 -0.83
CA ASP A 102 16.76 24.61 -1.62
C ASP A 102 16.24 23.43 -0.80
N ILE A 103 16.64 23.34 0.48
CA ILE A 103 16.17 22.32 1.42
C ILE A 103 14.66 22.45 1.66
N LYS A 104 14.11 23.67 1.74
CA LYS A 104 12.66 23.88 1.92
C LYS A 104 11.87 23.47 0.68
N GLU A 105 12.33 23.86 -0.52
CA GLU A 105 11.66 23.48 -1.76
C GLU A 105 11.66 21.95 -1.93
N PHE A 106 12.81 21.32 -1.71
CA PHE A 106 12.95 19.87 -1.81
C PHE A 106 12.06 19.14 -0.80
N LYS A 107 11.98 19.65 0.44
CA LYS A 107 11.08 19.11 1.46
C LYS A 107 9.60 19.22 1.05
N ALA A 108 9.18 20.34 0.44
CA ALA A 108 7.81 20.49 -0.03
C ALA A 108 7.44 19.47 -1.11
N ARG A 109 8.40 19.09 -1.98
CA ARG A 109 8.20 18.02 -2.97
C ARG A 109 8.05 16.65 -2.32
N ILE A 110 8.87 16.35 -1.31
CA ILE A 110 8.80 15.09 -0.56
C ILE A 110 7.45 14.97 0.16
N ASP A 111 7.00 16.04 0.83
CA ASP A 111 5.75 15.99 1.61
C ASP A 111 4.53 15.72 0.69
N LYS A 112 4.51 16.24 -0.55
CA LYS A 112 3.48 15.90 -1.56
C LYS A 112 3.47 14.43 -1.97
N VAL A 113 4.62 13.77 -2.03
CA VAL A 113 4.70 12.34 -2.35
C VAL A 113 4.23 11.48 -1.19
N GLY A 114 4.53 11.92 0.04
CA GLY A 114 4.02 11.29 1.26
C GLY A 114 2.48 11.27 1.30
N GLU A 115 1.83 12.39 0.98
CA GLU A 115 0.36 12.46 0.91
C GLU A 115 -0.22 11.50 -0.13
N ARG A 116 0.33 11.49 -1.35
CA ARG A 116 -0.12 10.57 -2.41
C ARG A 116 0.01 9.11 -2.02
N THR A 117 1.10 8.76 -1.32
CA THR A 117 1.34 7.40 -0.84
C THR A 117 0.27 6.98 0.18
N TRP A 118 -0.16 7.87 1.05
CA TRP A 118 -1.23 7.60 2.02
C TRP A 118 -2.58 7.35 1.35
N TYR A 119 -2.92 8.13 0.32
CA TYR A 119 -4.15 7.89 -0.44
C TYR A 119 -4.10 6.53 -1.15
N LEU A 120 -3.01 6.23 -1.85
CA LEU A 120 -2.85 4.95 -2.56
C LEU A 120 -2.91 3.74 -1.61
N PHE A 121 -2.26 3.86 -0.46
CA PHE A 121 -2.31 2.83 0.59
C PHE A 121 -3.73 2.63 1.12
N SER A 122 -4.46 3.73 1.37
CA SER A 122 -5.86 3.67 1.83
C SER A 122 -6.76 3.01 0.78
N PHE A 123 -6.57 3.33 -0.50
CA PHE A 123 -7.26 2.67 -1.61
C PHE A 123 -6.89 1.18 -1.71
N GLN A 124 -5.63 0.80 -1.50
CA GLN A 124 -5.21 -0.60 -1.49
C GLN A 124 -5.94 -1.38 -0.39
N ILE A 125 -5.99 -0.87 0.84
CA ILE A 125 -6.70 -1.52 1.96
C ILE A 125 -8.19 -1.63 1.65
N ALA A 126 -8.82 -0.54 1.20
CA ALA A 126 -10.24 -0.53 0.90
C ALA A 126 -10.58 -1.55 -0.20
N THR A 127 -9.78 -1.58 -1.27
CA THR A 127 -10.00 -2.49 -2.41
C THR A 127 -9.80 -3.95 -2.00
N PHE A 128 -8.74 -4.25 -1.23
CA PHE A 128 -8.50 -5.60 -0.70
C PHE A 128 -9.63 -6.04 0.24
N GLY A 129 -10.02 -5.19 1.19
CA GLY A 129 -11.09 -5.47 2.15
C GLY A 129 -12.44 -5.72 1.47
N VAL A 130 -12.84 -4.87 0.53
CA VAL A 130 -14.07 -5.08 -0.26
C VAL A 130 -13.96 -6.36 -1.08
N GLY A 131 -12.81 -6.64 -1.70
CA GLY A 131 -12.57 -7.88 -2.45
C GLY A 131 -12.79 -9.15 -1.62
N ILE A 132 -12.29 -9.17 -0.37
CA ILE A 132 -12.47 -10.27 0.59
C ILE A 132 -13.93 -10.39 1.04
N ILE A 133 -14.62 -9.28 1.31
CA ILE A 133 -16.03 -9.30 1.71
C ILE A 133 -16.91 -9.87 0.59
N VAL A 134 -16.67 -9.45 -0.66
CA VAL A 134 -17.40 -10.00 -1.82
C VAL A 134 -17.10 -11.49 -2.01
N LEU A 135 -15.84 -11.90 -1.81
CA LEU A 135 -15.45 -13.32 -1.91
C LEU A 135 -16.15 -14.17 -0.86
N THR A 136 -16.15 -13.73 0.39
CA THR A 136 -16.80 -14.45 1.50
C THR A 136 -18.32 -14.49 1.30
N ALA A 137 -18.94 -13.39 0.87
CA ALA A 137 -20.36 -13.37 0.52
C ALA A 137 -20.71 -14.37 -0.59
N PHE A 138 -19.85 -14.52 -1.59
CA PHE A 138 -20.00 -15.54 -2.64
C PHE A 138 -20.00 -16.96 -2.04
N PHE A 139 -19.03 -17.28 -1.17
CA PHE A 139 -18.97 -18.60 -0.51
C PHE A 139 -20.16 -18.85 0.43
N PHE A 140 -20.57 -17.86 1.21
CA PHE A 140 -21.74 -17.96 2.09
C PHE A 140 -23.04 -18.18 1.31
N HIS A 141 -23.24 -17.43 0.23
CA HIS A 141 -24.42 -17.58 -0.60
C HIS A 141 -24.47 -18.97 -1.26
N ARG A 142 -23.32 -19.51 -1.67
CA ARG A 142 -23.23 -20.89 -2.17
C ARG A 142 -23.49 -21.94 -1.09
N TYR A 143 -22.98 -21.76 0.13
CA TYR A 143 -23.22 -22.69 1.24
C TYR A 143 -24.71 -22.80 1.62
N ILE A 144 -25.45 -21.69 1.54
CA ILE A 144 -26.90 -21.67 1.83
C ILE A 144 -27.74 -22.31 0.72
N LEU A 145 -27.28 -22.27 -0.53
CA LEU A 145 -27.99 -22.81 -1.70
C LEU A 145 -27.68 -24.29 -1.99
N CYS A 146 -26.75 -24.90 -1.27
CA CYS A 146 -26.32 -26.28 -1.45
C CYS A 146 -26.87 -27.17 -0.31
#